data_AF-A0A095YC57-F1
#
_entry.id   AF-A0A095YC57-F1
#
_cell.length_a   1.000
_cell.length_b   1.000
_cell.length_c   1.000
_cell.angle_alpha   90.00
_cell.angle_beta   90.00
_cell.angle_gamma   90.00
#
_symmetry.space_group_name_H-M   'P 1'
#
loop_
_entity.id
_entity.type
_entity.pdbx_description
1 polymer ?
#
loop_
_entity_poly.entity_id
_entity_poly.type
_entity_poly.pdbx_seq_one_letter_code
_entity_poly.pdbx_strand_id
1 'polypeptide(L)'
;MAPPPEQPIPAKPEKASKPERASKPGKGPQQSKPSRTTRIRRAYKKLPQPLKIVLGGLGTLLMIGLLILGIRLVMLLLVVMLEIPWVASGVLLGLFLILLLPSNGWTNYGAYLFLIGAVVSAFLDVPDNPIYNAPFEKLFLNEGEYLSGSAVVEKPSQGETVISGENVIVNTDGNKIREINDFLTFLYRLAVYSVIYGALITLRGFLPKMKTTPTSAS
;
A
#
# COMPACT_ATOMS: atom_id res chain seq x y z
N MET A 1 -52.46 -31.80 -33.78
CA MET A 1 -52.95 -32.12 -32.43
C MET A 1 -53.18 -30.82 -31.70
N ALA A 2 -54.44 -30.48 -31.44
CA ALA A 2 -54.81 -29.29 -30.66
C ALA A 2 -54.84 -29.68 -29.16
N PRO A 3 -54.39 -28.80 -28.24
CA PRO A 3 -54.48 -29.08 -26.82
C PRO A 3 -55.95 -29.03 -26.32
N PRO A 4 -56.32 -29.85 -25.32
CA PRO A 4 -57.69 -29.90 -24.79
C PRO A 4 -58.03 -28.66 -23.95
N PRO A 5 -59.32 -28.32 -23.79
CA PRO A 5 -59.76 -27.09 -23.13
C PRO A 5 -59.55 -27.11 -21.61
N GLU A 6 -59.11 -25.97 -21.07
CA GLU A 6 -58.99 -25.70 -19.63
C GLU A 6 -60.37 -25.75 -18.94
N GLN A 7 -60.46 -26.49 -17.84
CA GLN A 7 -61.60 -26.43 -16.92
C GLN A 7 -61.46 -25.24 -15.96
N PRO A 8 -62.56 -24.56 -15.56
CA PRO A 8 -62.48 -23.40 -14.68
C PRO A 8 -62.12 -23.81 -13.24
N ILE A 9 -61.12 -23.16 -12.67
CA ILE A 9 -60.75 -23.30 -11.26
C ILE A 9 -61.82 -22.60 -10.39
N PRO A 10 -62.39 -23.26 -9.37
CA PRO A 10 -63.41 -22.66 -8.50
C PRO A 10 -62.85 -21.57 -7.57
N ALA A 11 -63.71 -20.61 -7.25
CA ALA A 11 -63.41 -19.43 -6.44
C ALA A 11 -62.81 -19.76 -5.07
N LYS A 12 -61.81 -18.95 -4.68
CA LYS A 12 -61.06 -19.04 -3.43
C LYS A 12 -61.95 -18.63 -2.25
N PRO A 13 -62.05 -19.42 -1.17
CA PRO A 13 -62.81 -19.01 0.00
C PRO A 13 -62.09 -17.92 0.79
N GLU A 14 -62.86 -16.88 1.12
CA GLU A 14 -62.55 -15.76 1.97
C GLU A 14 -62.08 -16.25 3.36
N LYS A 15 -60.78 -16.09 3.66
CA LYS A 15 -60.24 -16.40 4.99
C LYS A 15 -60.17 -15.14 5.84
N ALA A 16 -61.22 -15.03 6.67
CA ALA A 16 -61.26 -14.60 8.05
C ALA A 16 -60.03 -13.86 8.62
N SER A 17 -60.33 -12.64 9.06
CA SER A 17 -59.68 -11.82 10.09
C SER A 17 -58.74 -12.57 11.03
N LYS A 18 -57.47 -12.16 11.00
CA LYS A 18 -56.43 -12.57 11.95
C LYS A 18 -56.49 -11.66 13.18
N PRO A 19 -56.48 -12.19 14.41
CA PRO A 19 -56.58 -11.35 15.61
C PRO A 19 -55.27 -10.59 15.87
N GLU A 20 -55.47 -9.35 16.29
CA GLU A 20 -54.49 -8.37 16.74
C GLU A 20 -53.59 -8.98 17.82
N ARG A 21 -52.31 -9.12 17.50
CA ARG A 21 -51.32 -9.71 18.39
C ARG A 21 -50.97 -8.68 19.46
N ALA A 22 -51.44 -8.94 20.68
CA ALA A 22 -51.17 -8.19 21.89
C ALA A 22 -49.73 -7.65 21.97
N SER A 23 -49.65 -6.34 22.12
CA SER A 23 -48.45 -5.58 22.45
C SER A 23 -47.76 -6.16 23.69
N LYS A 24 -46.51 -6.59 23.55
CA LYS A 24 -45.64 -6.90 24.70
C LYS A 24 -45.48 -5.64 25.57
N PRO A 25 -45.53 -5.76 26.90
CA PRO A 25 -45.36 -4.62 27.80
C PRO A 25 -43.93 -4.08 27.72
N GLY A 26 -43.83 -2.75 27.73
CA GLY A 26 -42.61 -2.00 27.50
C GLY A 26 -41.47 -2.37 28.45
N LYS A 27 -40.29 -2.61 27.89
CA LYS A 27 -39.04 -2.44 28.62
C LYS A 27 -38.93 -0.96 28.98
N GLY A 28 -38.95 -0.65 30.28
CA GLY A 28 -38.56 0.66 30.79
C GLY A 28 -37.17 1.07 30.26
N PRO A 29 -36.82 2.37 30.30
CA PRO A 29 -35.66 2.90 29.60
C PRO A 29 -34.38 2.23 30.10
N GLN A 30 -33.85 1.30 29.29
CA GLN A 30 -32.52 0.73 29.46
C GLN A 30 -31.53 1.85 29.15
N GLN A 31 -31.11 2.61 30.17
CA GLN A 31 -30.03 3.59 30.04
C GLN A 31 -28.73 2.84 29.72
N SER A 32 -28.46 2.64 28.44
CA SER A 32 -27.16 2.19 27.95
C SER A 32 -26.11 3.19 28.42
N LYS A 33 -25.12 2.74 29.20
CA LYS A 33 -23.99 3.58 29.64
C LYS A 33 -23.40 4.27 28.40
N PRO A 34 -23.27 5.61 28.39
CA PRO A 34 -22.80 6.31 27.20
C PRO A 34 -21.37 5.86 26.86
N SER A 35 -21.12 5.64 25.57
CA SER A 35 -19.82 5.28 25.03
C SER A 35 -18.75 6.31 25.43
N ARG A 36 -17.49 5.89 25.49
CA ARG A 36 -16.37 6.73 25.97
C ARG A 36 -16.27 8.05 25.21
N THR A 37 -16.45 8.02 23.89
CA THR A 37 -16.55 9.19 23.00
C THR A 37 -17.72 10.11 23.35
N THR A 38 -18.89 9.55 23.68
CA THR A 38 -20.08 10.32 24.09
C THR A 38 -19.88 11.01 25.45
N ARG A 39 -19.16 10.39 26.39
CA ARG A 39 -18.82 11.02 27.68
C ARG A 39 -17.84 12.18 27.52
N ILE A 40 -16.79 12.00 26.72
CA ILE A 40 -15.79 13.04 26.46
C ILE A 40 -16.45 14.26 25.79
N ARG A 41 -17.35 14.03 24.83
CA ARG A 41 -18.09 15.10 24.14
C ARG A 41 -19.02 15.89 25.07
N ARG A 42 -19.68 15.20 26.02
CA ARG A 42 -20.52 15.86 27.05
C ARG A 42 -19.68 16.63 28.07
N ALA A 43 -18.53 16.09 28.48
CA ALA A 43 -17.60 16.80 29.36
C ALA A 43 -17.09 18.08 28.68
N TYR A 44 -16.70 18.00 27.41
CA TYR A 44 -16.26 19.16 26.62
C TYR A 44 -17.33 20.25 26.51
N LYS A 45 -18.61 19.88 26.36
CA LYS A 45 -19.72 20.86 26.35
C LYS A 45 -19.85 21.64 27.66
N LYS A 46 -19.53 21.03 28.81
CA LYS A 46 -19.62 21.63 30.14
C LYS A 46 -18.44 22.55 30.50
N LEU A 47 -17.40 22.61 29.68
CA LEU A 47 -16.24 23.47 29.93
C LEU A 47 -16.56 24.98 29.73
N PRO A 48 -15.97 25.87 30.53
CA PRO A 48 -16.01 27.33 30.30
C PRO A 48 -15.49 27.68 28.90
N GLN A 49 -16.08 28.69 28.25
CA GLN A 49 -15.63 29.14 26.92
C GLN A 49 -14.11 29.40 26.81
N PRO A 50 -13.43 30.09 27.75
CA PRO A 50 -11.98 30.31 27.62
C PRO A 50 -11.18 29.00 27.59
N LEU A 51 -11.59 28.01 28.40
CA LEU A 51 -10.88 26.73 28.47
C LEU A 51 -11.10 25.86 27.21
N LYS A 52 -12.25 26.01 26.53
CA LYS A 52 -12.50 25.39 25.20
C LYS A 52 -11.60 25.99 24.12
N ILE A 53 -11.37 27.31 24.16
CA ILE A 53 -10.49 28.00 23.20
C ILE A 53 -9.05 27.55 23.41
N VAL A 54 -8.59 27.48 24.66
CA VAL A 54 -7.24 26.99 25.01
C VAL A 54 -7.03 25.54 24.59
N LEU A 55 -7.96 24.63 24.92
CA LEU A 55 -7.84 23.22 24.50
C LEU A 55 -7.90 23.05 22.97
N GLY A 56 -8.77 23.82 22.30
CA GLY A 56 -8.86 23.83 20.84
C GLY A 56 -7.57 24.32 20.19
N GLY A 57 -7.02 25.43 20.68
CA GLY A 57 -5.74 25.98 20.22
C GLY A 57 -4.58 25.02 20.42
N LEU A 58 -4.49 24.40 21.62
CA LEU A 58 -3.45 23.40 21.91
C LEU A 58 -3.57 22.16 21.02
N GLY A 59 -4.79 21.69 20.76
CA GLY A 59 -5.04 20.58 19.84
C GLY A 59 -4.60 20.90 18.41
N THR A 60 -4.92 22.10 17.93
CA THR A 60 -4.48 22.56 16.59
C THR A 60 -2.96 22.68 16.50
N LEU A 61 -2.31 23.28 17.52
CA LEU A 61 -0.85 23.36 17.60
C LEU A 61 -0.19 21.98 17.59
N LEU A 62 -0.75 21.01 18.30
CA LEU A 62 -0.25 19.64 18.32
C LEU A 62 -0.40 18.96 16.96
N MET A 63 -1.52 19.15 16.27
CA MET A 63 -1.72 18.63 14.90
C MET A 63 -0.75 19.26 13.89
N ILE A 64 -0.52 20.57 13.99
CA ILE A 64 0.48 21.27 13.16
C ILE A 64 1.88 20.73 13.46
N GLY A 65 2.23 20.54 14.74
CA GLY A 65 3.51 19.98 15.15
C GLY A 65 3.72 18.57 14.61
N LEU A 66 2.71 17.71 14.67
CA LEU A 66 2.74 16.36 14.08
C LEU A 66 2.89 16.41 12.56
N LEU A 67 2.23 17.35 11.89
CA LEU A 67 2.36 17.53 10.45
C LEU A 67 3.79 17.93 10.05
N ILE A 68 4.37 18.92 10.74
CA ILE A 68 5.75 19.36 10.50
C ILE A 68 6.74 18.22 10.76
N LEU A 69 6.55 17.48 11.84
CA LEU A 69 7.37 16.31 12.15
C LEU A 69 7.25 15.25 11.04
N GLY A 70 6.04 14.99 10.55
CA GLY A 70 5.79 14.07 9.44
C GLY A 70 6.53 14.51 8.17
N ILE A 71 6.44 15.79 7.79
CA ILE A 71 7.16 16.34 6.63
C ILE A 71 8.68 16.20 6.80
N ARG A 72 9.21 16.51 7.99
CA ARG A 72 10.64 16.34 8.31
C ARG A 72 11.10 14.90 8.16
N LEU A 73 10.30 13.94 8.64
CA LEU A 73 10.60 12.51 8.52
C LEU A 73 10.58 12.05 7.06
N VAL A 74 9.62 12.52 6.26
CA VAL A 74 9.55 12.21 4.82
C VAL A 74 10.76 12.79 4.08
N MET A 75 11.14 14.04 4.37
CA MET A 75 12.33 14.65 3.77
C MET A 75 13.61 13.90 4.14
N LEU A 76 13.74 13.48 5.41
CA LEU A 76 14.88 12.68 5.86
C LEU A 76 14.90 11.33 5.14
N LEU A 77 13.75 10.68 4.99
CA LEU A 77 13.63 9.43 4.24
C LEU A 77 14.08 9.62 2.77
N LEU A 78 13.68 10.71 2.12
CA LEU A 78 14.10 11.00 0.74
C LEU A 78 15.62 11.18 0.63
N VAL A 79 16.25 11.89 1.58
CA VAL A 79 17.72 12.05 1.61
C VAL A 79 18.39 10.68 1.76
N VAL A 80 17.93 9.86 2.71
CA VAL A 80 18.50 8.52 2.92
C VAL A 80 18.28 7.61 1.70
N MET A 81 17.15 7.71 1.01
CA MET A 81 16.89 6.97 -0.23
C MET A 81 17.85 7.38 -1.37
N LEU A 82 18.34 8.62 -1.37
CA LEU A 82 19.32 9.10 -2.35
C LEU A 82 20.75 8.70 -2.00
N GLU A 83 21.09 8.64 -0.71
CA GLU A 83 22.43 8.29 -0.24
C GLU A 83 22.67 6.78 -0.16
N ILE A 84 21.62 6.00 0.12
CA ILE A 84 21.71 4.56 0.36
C ILE A 84 20.85 3.81 -0.68
N PRO A 85 21.45 3.24 -1.74
CA PRO A 85 20.74 2.67 -2.89
C PRO A 85 19.66 1.63 -2.52
N TRP A 86 19.94 0.78 -1.53
CA TRP A 86 19.04 -0.31 -1.13
C TRP A 86 17.84 0.16 -0.30
N VAL A 87 17.89 1.34 0.30
CA VAL A 87 16.78 1.88 1.11
C VAL A 87 15.59 2.21 0.21
N ALA A 88 15.83 2.72 -1.00
CA ALA A 88 14.77 3.01 -1.96
C ALA A 88 13.94 1.75 -2.29
N SER A 89 14.63 0.64 -2.55
CA SER A 89 14.01 -0.66 -2.84
C SER A 89 13.27 -1.23 -1.64
N GLY A 90 13.81 -1.06 -0.43
CA GLY A 90 13.11 -1.41 0.81
C GLY A 90 11.82 -0.62 1.02
N VAL A 91 11.83 0.69 0.75
CA VAL A 91 10.65 1.56 0.85
C VAL A 91 9.60 1.16 -0.19
N LEU A 92 10.01 0.93 -1.43
CA LEU A 92 9.13 0.45 -2.51
C LEU A 92 8.46 -0.88 -2.15
N LEU A 93 9.25 -1.84 -1.65
CA LEU A 93 8.74 -3.13 -1.19
C LEU A 93 7.75 -2.95 -0.02
N GLY A 94 8.07 -2.09 0.95
CA GLY A 94 7.18 -1.78 2.07
C GLY A 94 5.85 -1.17 1.63
N LEU A 95 5.89 -0.20 0.71
CA LEU A 95 4.68 0.38 0.11
C LEU A 95 3.87 -0.67 -0.64
N PHE A 96 4.52 -1.50 -1.44
CA PHE A 96 3.88 -2.61 -2.13
C PHE A 96 3.16 -3.55 -1.15
N LEU A 97 3.81 -3.95 -0.06
CA LEU A 97 3.21 -4.82 0.97
C LEU A 97 1.99 -4.18 1.63
N ILE A 98 2.04 -2.88 1.96
CA ILE A 98 0.90 -2.14 2.53
C ILE A 98 -0.27 -2.12 1.54
N LEU A 99 0.00 -1.81 0.27
CA LEU A 99 -1.00 -1.78 -0.79
C LEU A 99 -1.51 -3.17 -1.16
N LEU A 100 -0.74 -4.22 -0.90
CA LEU A 100 -1.11 -5.61 -1.12
C LEU A 100 -2.09 -6.12 -0.05
N LEU A 101 -2.11 -5.55 1.15
CA LEU A 101 -3.02 -5.95 2.24
C LEU A 101 -4.50 -6.04 1.84
N PRO A 102 -5.11 -5.06 1.14
CA PRO A 102 -6.49 -5.17 0.68
C PRO A 102 -6.68 -6.17 -0.48
N SER A 103 -5.62 -6.60 -1.15
CA SER A 103 -5.70 -7.55 -2.26
C SER A 103 -5.89 -8.99 -1.76
N ASN A 104 -6.63 -9.78 -2.56
CA ASN A 104 -6.77 -11.22 -2.41
C ASN A 104 -5.99 -11.95 -3.51
N GLY A 105 -4.68 -11.71 -3.60
CA GLY A 105 -3.83 -12.29 -4.64
C GLY A 105 -4.08 -11.70 -6.03
N TRP A 106 -4.18 -12.55 -7.05
CA TRP A 106 -4.30 -12.20 -8.47
C TRP A 106 -5.71 -11.73 -8.88
N THR A 107 -6.20 -10.69 -8.21
CA THR A 107 -7.38 -9.91 -8.65
C THR A 107 -6.95 -8.86 -9.67
N ASN A 108 -7.88 -8.19 -10.35
CA ASN A 108 -7.55 -7.04 -11.22
C ASN A 108 -6.69 -6.00 -10.47
N TYR A 109 -7.07 -5.67 -9.23
CA TYR A 109 -6.28 -4.79 -8.37
C TYR A 109 -4.88 -5.34 -8.09
N GLY A 110 -4.76 -6.63 -7.75
CA GLY A 110 -3.47 -7.29 -7.55
C GLY A 110 -2.60 -7.32 -8.81
N ALA A 111 -3.19 -7.52 -9.99
CA ALA A 111 -2.48 -7.49 -11.27
C ALA A 111 -1.98 -6.08 -11.64
N TYR A 112 -2.78 -5.04 -11.38
CA TYR A 112 -2.29 -3.66 -11.53
C TYR A 112 -1.19 -3.34 -10.53
N LEU A 113 -1.35 -3.75 -9.28
CA LEU A 113 -0.33 -3.57 -8.23
C LEU A 113 0.97 -4.27 -8.62
N PHE A 114 0.89 -5.51 -9.13
CA PHE A 114 2.02 -6.25 -9.67
C PHE A 114 2.74 -5.47 -10.76
N LEU A 115 2.00 -5.10 -11.82
CA LEU A 115 2.56 -4.47 -13.01
C LEU A 115 3.22 -3.13 -12.66
N ILE A 116 2.50 -2.28 -11.94
CA ILE A 116 3.00 -0.96 -11.51
C ILE A 116 4.19 -1.14 -10.58
N GLY A 117 4.09 -2.02 -9.59
CA GLY A 117 5.19 -2.31 -8.67
C GLY A 117 6.45 -2.76 -9.40
N ALA A 118 6.36 -3.76 -10.27
CA ALA A 118 7.50 -4.32 -10.99
C ALA A 118 8.17 -3.27 -11.89
N VAL A 119 7.37 -2.51 -12.64
CA VAL A 119 7.88 -1.48 -13.55
C VAL A 119 8.51 -0.32 -12.78
N VAL A 120 7.80 0.24 -11.79
CA VAL A 120 8.31 1.37 -10.99
C VAL A 120 9.57 0.96 -10.23
N SER A 121 9.62 -0.24 -9.66
CA SER A 121 10.83 -0.72 -9.00
C SER A 121 11.98 -0.92 -9.98
N ALA A 122 11.75 -1.49 -11.18
CA ALA A 122 12.82 -1.64 -12.16
C ALA A 122 13.42 -0.29 -12.62
N PHE A 123 12.60 0.76 -12.72
CA PHE A 123 13.03 2.12 -13.08
C PHE A 123 13.73 2.88 -11.95
N LEU A 124 13.21 2.77 -10.73
CA LEU A 124 13.74 3.49 -9.57
C LEU A 124 14.90 2.75 -8.90
N ASP A 125 15.22 1.53 -9.34
CA ASP A 125 16.37 0.82 -8.84
C ASP A 125 17.67 1.49 -9.29
N VAL A 126 18.63 1.55 -8.39
CA VAL A 126 19.93 2.18 -8.61
C VAL A 126 21.00 1.09 -8.54
N PRO A 127 22.11 1.21 -9.29
CA PRO A 127 23.24 0.32 -9.08
C PRO A 127 23.68 0.32 -7.61
N ASP A 128 24.29 -0.78 -7.16
CA ASP A 128 24.68 -1.06 -5.77
C ASP A 128 23.52 -1.48 -4.84
N ASN A 129 22.31 -1.70 -5.37
CA ASN A 129 21.25 -2.34 -4.60
C ASN A 129 21.46 -3.88 -4.55
N PRO A 130 21.69 -4.49 -3.37
CA PRO A 130 21.98 -5.91 -3.24
C PRO A 130 20.81 -6.82 -3.66
N ILE A 131 19.56 -6.31 -3.65
CA ILE A 131 18.39 -7.10 -4.08
C ILE A 131 18.51 -7.48 -5.56
N TYR A 132 19.04 -6.59 -6.40
CA TYR A 132 19.22 -6.80 -7.82
C TYR A 132 20.67 -7.21 -8.17
N ASN A 133 21.67 -6.53 -7.59
CA ASN A 133 23.08 -6.75 -7.90
C ASN A 133 23.53 -8.14 -7.49
N ALA A 134 23.26 -8.59 -6.26
CA ALA A 134 23.85 -9.85 -5.77
C ALA A 134 23.39 -11.09 -6.58
N PRO A 135 22.11 -11.21 -6.99
CA PRO A 135 21.72 -12.28 -7.91
C PRO A 135 22.33 -12.12 -9.31
N PHE A 136 22.51 -10.89 -9.80
CA PHE A 136 23.10 -10.63 -11.12
C PHE A 136 24.58 -11.02 -11.15
N GLU A 137 25.33 -10.57 -10.14
CA GLU A 137 26.75 -10.86 -9.96
C GLU A 137 27.01 -12.36 -9.92
N LYS A 138 26.19 -13.12 -9.18
CA LYS A 138 26.30 -14.58 -9.09
C LYS A 138 26.00 -15.32 -10.39
N LEU A 139 25.17 -14.76 -11.25
CA LEU A 139 24.71 -15.44 -12.47
C LEU A 139 25.55 -15.08 -13.70
N PHE A 140 26.10 -13.86 -13.74
CA PHE A 140 26.70 -13.30 -14.95
C PHE A 140 28.14 -12.83 -14.79
N LEU A 141 28.66 -12.72 -13.56
CA LEU A 141 30.01 -12.24 -13.30
C LEU A 141 30.92 -13.34 -12.76
N ASN A 142 32.22 -13.16 -12.96
CA ASN A 142 33.23 -14.05 -12.40
C ASN A 142 33.52 -13.69 -10.94
N GLU A 143 34.18 -14.60 -10.20
CA GLU A 143 34.63 -14.32 -8.83
C GLU A 143 35.53 -13.06 -8.80
N GLY A 144 35.18 -12.10 -7.95
CA GLY A 144 35.89 -10.82 -7.82
C GLY A 144 35.45 -9.71 -8.77
N GLU A 145 34.46 -9.96 -9.63
CA GLU A 145 33.79 -8.93 -10.44
C GLU A 145 32.48 -8.48 -9.77
N TYR A 146 32.22 -7.18 -9.75
CA TYR A 146 31.03 -6.59 -9.13
C TYR A 146 30.38 -5.56 -10.06
N LEU A 147 29.06 -5.43 -9.92
CA LEU A 147 28.33 -4.40 -10.67
C LEU A 147 28.33 -3.11 -9.85
N SER A 148 28.81 -2.02 -10.46
CA SER A 148 28.85 -0.70 -9.82
C SER A 148 28.20 0.35 -10.71
N GLY A 149 27.58 1.35 -10.08
CA GLY A 149 27.11 2.54 -10.77
C GLY A 149 28.14 3.64 -10.69
N SER A 150 28.63 4.11 -11.83
CA SER A 150 29.43 5.33 -11.87
C SER A 150 28.57 6.47 -12.38
N ALA A 151 28.38 7.50 -11.55
CA ALA A 151 27.84 8.77 -12.01
C ALA A 151 28.97 9.53 -12.71
N VAL A 152 29.02 9.46 -14.04
CA VAL A 152 29.92 10.33 -14.80
C VAL A 152 29.26 11.70 -14.85
N VAL A 153 29.77 12.61 -14.02
CA VAL A 153 29.34 14.00 -14.00
C VAL A 153 30.15 14.74 -15.07
N GLU A 154 29.61 14.79 -16.27
CA GLU A 154 30.18 15.61 -17.34
C GLU A 154 29.68 17.05 -17.18
N LYS A 155 30.63 18.00 -17.20
CA LYS A 155 30.34 19.43 -17.31
C LYS A 155 30.77 19.93 -18.69
N PRO A 156 30.01 19.61 -19.75
CA PRO A 156 30.41 19.92 -21.13
C PRO A 156 30.45 21.44 -21.39
N SER A 157 29.79 22.26 -20.58
CA SER A 157 29.78 23.73 -20.71
C SER A 157 29.52 24.43 -19.36
N GLN A 158 29.77 25.76 -19.28
CA GLN A 158 29.42 26.57 -18.10
C GLN A 158 27.87 26.64 -17.95
N GLY A 159 27.29 25.70 -17.22
CA GLY A 159 25.86 25.69 -16.89
C GLY A 159 25.17 24.35 -17.10
N GLU A 160 25.79 23.42 -17.83
CA GLU A 160 25.25 22.08 -18.04
C GLU A 160 26.00 21.06 -17.17
N THR A 161 25.24 20.30 -16.40
CA THR A 161 25.73 19.11 -15.71
C THR A 161 24.97 17.94 -16.27
N VAL A 162 25.63 17.10 -17.06
CA VAL A 162 25.08 15.84 -17.52
C VAL A 162 25.49 14.80 -16.49
N ILE A 163 24.51 14.27 -15.75
CA ILE A 163 24.72 13.13 -14.86
C ILE A 163 24.31 11.89 -15.66
N SER A 164 25.29 11.22 -16.25
CA SER A 164 25.06 9.91 -16.86
C SER A 164 25.40 8.84 -15.83
N GLY A 165 24.43 8.00 -15.48
CA GLY A 165 24.66 6.84 -14.63
C GLY A 165 25.08 5.67 -15.51
N GLU A 166 26.36 5.36 -15.57
CA GLU A 166 26.85 4.19 -16.29
C GLU A 166 26.81 2.95 -15.38
N ASN A 167 26.18 1.88 -15.86
CA ASN A 167 26.36 0.55 -15.27
C ASN A 167 27.68 -0.05 -15.76
N VAL A 168 28.60 -0.28 -14.83
CA VAL A 168 29.93 -0.81 -15.14
C VAL A 168 30.24 -2.03 -14.28
N ILE A 169 31.07 -2.92 -14.81
CA ILE A 169 31.63 -4.03 -14.05
C ILE A 169 33.03 -3.62 -13.62
N VAL A 170 33.28 -3.73 -12.32
CA VAL A 170 34.57 -3.40 -11.70
C VAL A 170 35.22 -4.65 -11.13
N ASN A 171 36.56 -4.64 -11.05
CA ASN A 171 37.31 -5.69 -10.36
C ASN A 171 37.32 -5.45 -8.83
N THR A 172 37.97 -6.35 -8.08
CA THR A 172 38.17 -6.22 -6.61
C THR A 172 38.88 -4.93 -6.19
N ASP A 173 39.64 -4.31 -7.08
CA ASP A 173 40.39 -3.07 -6.84
C ASP A 173 39.59 -1.82 -7.25
N GLY A 174 38.35 -1.98 -7.74
CA GLY A 174 37.50 -0.90 -8.21
C GLY A 174 37.80 -0.41 -9.63
N ASN A 175 38.70 -1.07 -10.35
CA ASN A 175 39.02 -0.72 -11.74
C ASN A 175 37.91 -1.20 -12.68
N LYS A 176 37.43 -0.32 -13.55
CA LYS A 176 36.44 -0.61 -14.60
C LYS A 176 37.00 -1.65 -15.57
N ILE A 177 36.33 -2.80 -15.66
CA ILE A 177 36.66 -3.89 -16.59
C ILE A 177 35.88 -3.72 -17.90
N ARG A 178 34.57 -3.49 -17.81
CA ARG A 178 33.67 -3.39 -18.97
C ARG A 178 32.38 -2.61 -18.65
N GLU A 179 31.78 -2.03 -19.67
CA GLU A 179 30.45 -1.39 -19.60
C GLU A 179 29.35 -2.42 -19.82
N ILE A 180 28.19 -2.19 -19.19
CA ILE A 180 27.00 -3.00 -19.36
C ILE A 180 25.91 -2.19 -20.06
N ASN A 181 25.14 -2.85 -20.92
CA ASN A 181 23.97 -2.26 -21.55
C ASN A 181 22.84 -2.04 -20.53
N ASP A 182 22.46 -0.78 -20.33
CA ASP A 182 21.38 -0.37 -19.42
C ASP A 182 20.03 -1.03 -19.72
N PHE A 183 19.74 -1.33 -21.00
CA PHE A 183 18.51 -2.01 -21.38
C PHE A 183 18.47 -3.45 -20.88
N LEU A 184 19.61 -4.15 -20.94
CA LEU A 184 19.73 -5.52 -20.43
C LEU A 184 19.59 -5.53 -18.90
N THR A 185 20.25 -4.58 -18.23
CA THR A 185 20.13 -4.34 -16.79
C THR A 185 18.69 -4.09 -16.38
N PHE A 186 17.98 -3.23 -17.12
CA PHE A 186 16.57 -2.93 -16.88
C PHE A 186 15.68 -4.18 -17.05
N LEU A 187 15.84 -4.95 -18.13
CA LEU A 187 15.06 -6.16 -18.36
C LEU A 187 15.29 -7.20 -17.26
N TYR A 188 16.53 -7.36 -16.82
CA TYR A 188 16.84 -8.24 -15.71
C TYR A 188 16.18 -7.75 -14.41
N ARG A 189 16.28 -6.46 -14.08
CA ARG A 189 15.62 -5.87 -12.90
C ARG A 189 14.13 -6.12 -12.94
N LEU A 190 13.50 -5.89 -14.09
CA LEU A 190 12.10 -6.15 -14.30
C LEU A 190 11.75 -7.63 -14.04
N ALA A 191 12.58 -8.56 -14.50
CA ALA A 191 12.39 -9.99 -14.24
C ALA A 191 12.51 -10.32 -12.74
N VAL A 192 13.55 -9.82 -12.05
CA VAL A 192 13.75 -10.04 -10.61
C VAL A 192 12.59 -9.47 -9.80
N TYR A 193 12.19 -8.21 -10.02
CA TYR A 193 11.06 -7.60 -9.33
C TYR A 193 9.74 -8.29 -9.67
N SER A 194 9.57 -8.78 -10.90
CA SER A 194 8.40 -9.58 -11.28
C SER A 194 8.35 -10.90 -10.50
N VAL A 195 9.47 -11.58 -10.31
CA VAL A 195 9.52 -12.80 -9.50
C VAL A 195 9.18 -12.49 -8.05
N ILE A 196 9.77 -11.44 -7.46
CA ILE A 196 9.54 -11.05 -6.06
C ILE A 196 8.06 -10.67 -5.84
N TYR A 197 7.54 -9.72 -6.61
CA TYR A 197 6.17 -9.24 -6.44
C TYR A 197 5.13 -10.28 -6.83
N GLY A 198 5.40 -11.09 -7.85
CA GLY A 198 4.55 -12.22 -8.23
C GLY A 198 4.47 -13.27 -7.13
N ALA A 199 5.60 -13.60 -6.48
CA ALA A 199 5.64 -14.49 -5.33
C ALA A 199 4.86 -13.92 -4.15
N LEU A 200 5.01 -12.64 -3.84
CA LEU A 200 4.29 -11.98 -2.75
C LEU A 200 2.78 -11.93 -2.96
N ILE A 201 2.33 -11.64 -4.18
CA ILE A 201 0.89 -11.67 -4.52
C ILE A 201 0.34 -13.08 -4.41
N THR A 202 1.08 -14.05 -4.92
CA THR A 202 0.70 -15.47 -4.84
C THR A 202 0.59 -15.92 -3.39
N LEU A 203 1.58 -15.60 -2.55
CA LEU A 203 1.57 -15.86 -1.12
C LEU A 203 0.38 -15.17 -0.43
N ARG A 204 0.08 -13.91 -0.78
CA ARG A 204 -1.09 -13.20 -0.26
C ARG A 204 -2.39 -13.90 -0.62
N GLY A 205 -2.50 -14.46 -1.83
CA GLY A 205 -3.67 -15.22 -2.28
C GLY A 205 -3.95 -16.46 -1.43
N PHE A 206 -2.92 -17.07 -0.84
CA PHE A 206 -3.07 -18.23 0.05
C PHE A 206 -3.43 -17.84 1.49
N LEU A 207 -3.29 -16.57 1.89
CA LEU A 207 -3.56 -16.15 3.25
C LEU A 207 -5.08 -15.93 3.47
N PRO A 208 -5.62 -16.34 4.63
CA PRO A 208 -7.02 -16.10 4.95
C PRO A 208 -7.31 -14.60 5.06
N LYS A 209 -8.51 -14.21 4.64
CA LYS A 209 -8.96 -12.81 4.74
C LYS A 209 -8.90 -12.36 6.19
N MET A 210 -8.33 -11.17 6.42
CA MET A 210 -8.50 -10.50 7.70
C MET A 210 -10.00 -10.27 7.89
N LYS A 211 -10.60 -10.93 8.90
CA LYS A 211 -12.01 -10.73 9.23
C LYS A 211 -12.19 -9.27 9.61
N THR A 212 -12.76 -8.49 8.70
CA THR A 212 -13.42 -7.25 9.08
C THR A 212 -14.63 -7.66 9.89
N THR A 213 -14.56 -7.52 11.22
CA THR A 213 -15.75 -7.61 12.07
C THR A 213 -16.78 -6.67 11.46
N PRO A 214 -17.93 -7.16 10.99
CA PRO A 214 -18.98 -6.26 10.55
C PRO A 214 -19.39 -5.46 11.78
N THR A 215 -19.07 -4.17 11.78
CA THR A 215 -19.76 -3.22 12.65
C THR A 215 -21.21 -3.26 12.21
N SER A 216 -21.99 -4.15 12.84
CA SER A 216 -23.43 -4.18 12.71
C SER A 216 -23.93 -2.82 13.19
N ALA A 217 -24.26 -1.96 12.23
CA ALA A 217 -25.10 -0.81 12.50
C ALA A 217 -26.48 -1.36 12.86
N SER A 218 -26.82 -1.30 14.15
CA SER A 218 -28.18 -1.42 14.67
C SER A 218 -28.44 -0.24 15.60
#